data_AF-M2Q3X3-F1
#
_entry.id   AF-M2Q3X3-F1
#
_cell.length_a   1.000
_cell.length_b   1.000
_cell.length_c   1.000
_cell.angle_alpha   90.00
_cell.angle_beta   90.00
_cell.angle_gamma   90.00
#
_symmetry.space_group_name_H-M   'P 1'
#
loop_
_entity.id
_entity.type
_entity.pdbx_description
1 polymer ?
#
loop_
_entity_poly.entity_id
_entity_poly.type
_entity_poly.pdbx_seq_one_letter_code
_entity_poly.pdbx_strand_id
1 'polypeptide(L)'
;MSSGFIFSAGISFVDACILENTYHEQIVSSQFVEYRRFETGLCDAYGCCIWELAQFPDEKEFMQAMDAAAFCNYANDIMSFYKEVLEGETGNYVQDRALVSHKSSLKTLNDVIEDTIAGVERVRRILGEGKARDAYDSFVAGYVAFHVNSTRYRLADIIGMTRGE
;
A
#
# COMPACT_ATOMS: atom_id res chain seq x y z
N MET A 1 7.01 -19.26 7.48
CA MET A 1 6.80 -18.24 8.52
C MET A 1 5.41 -17.55 8.58
N SER A 2 4.33 -17.96 7.89
CA SER A 2 3.21 -17.01 7.67
C SER A 2 2.22 -16.76 8.83
N SER A 3 1.88 -17.74 9.68
CA SER A 3 0.76 -17.57 10.63
C SER A 3 1.02 -16.57 11.75
N GLY A 4 2.28 -16.48 12.24
CA GLY A 4 2.66 -15.55 13.29
C GLY A 4 2.60 -14.09 12.84
N PHE A 5 3.15 -13.79 11.66
CA PHE A 5 3.10 -12.44 11.08
C PHE A 5 1.66 -12.01 10.77
N ILE A 6 0.85 -12.89 10.18
CA ILE A 6 -0.57 -12.61 9.91
C ILE A 6 -1.33 -12.32 11.22
N PHE A 7 -1.10 -13.13 12.26
CA PHE A 7 -1.74 -12.93 13.56
C PHE A 7 -1.33 -11.61 14.21
N SER A 8 -0.03 -11.30 14.26
CA SER A 8 0.49 -10.06 14.82
C SER A 8 -0.02 -8.83 14.07
N ALA A 9 0.02 -8.85 12.73
CA ALA A 9 -0.52 -7.77 11.91
C ALA A 9 -2.01 -7.53 12.19
N GLY A 10 -2.79 -8.60 12.38
CA GLY A 10 -4.20 -8.51 12.74
C GLY A 10 -4.45 -7.80 14.08
N ILE A 11 -3.64 -8.08 15.10
CA ILE A 11 -3.74 -7.39 16.39
C ILE A 11 -3.33 -5.93 16.27
N SER A 12 -2.18 -5.64 15.64
CA SER A 12 -1.72 -4.26 15.49
C SER A 12 -2.69 -3.40 14.68
N PHE A 13 -3.35 -3.98 13.66
CA PHE A 13 -4.38 -3.30 12.90
C PHE A 13 -5.55 -2.83 13.76
N VAL A 14 -6.02 -3.67 14.68
CA VAL A 14 -7.11 -3.30 15.59
C VAL A 14 -6.67 -2.14 16.50
N ASP A 15 -5.48 -2.22 17.08
CA ASP A 15 -4.94 -1.16 17.94
C ASP A 15 -4.75 0.15 17.17
N ALA A 16 -4.26 0.08 15.93
CA ALA A 16 -4.06 1.25 15.08
C ALA A 16 -5.38 1.87 14.60
N CYS A 17 -6.41 1.06 14.34
CA CYS A 17 -7.76 1.57 14.08
C CYS A 17 -8.33 2.31 15.30
N ILE A 18 -8.11 1.80 16.51
CA ILE A 18 -8.50 2.50 17.75
C ILE A 18 -7.74 3.81 17.87
N LEU A 19 -6.43 3.81 17.58
CA LEU A 19 -5.61 5.02 17.58
C LEU A 19 -6.12 6.08 16.60
N GLU A 20 -6.46 5.70 15.36
CA GLU A 20 -7.04 6.62 14.36
C GLU A 20 -8.37 7.24 14.83
N ASN A 21 -9.17 6.49 15.57
CA ASN A 21 -10.47 6.95 16.07
C ASN A 21 -10.39 7.75 17.37
N THR A 22 -9.24 7.76 18.06
CA THR A 22 -9.10 8.40 19.38
C THR A 22 -8.08 9.54 19.40
N TYR A 23 -7.13 9.56 18.45
CA TYR A 23 -6.14 10.62 18.33
C TYR A 23 -6.63 11.71 17.38
N HIS A 24 -6.93 12.89 17.94
CA HIS A 24 -7.46 14.03 17.18
C HIS A 24 -6.51 15.24 17.18
N GLU A 25 -5.33 15.08 17.73
CA GLU A 25 -4.32 16.13 17.77
C GLU A 25 -3.67 16.31 16.38
N GLN A 26 -3.09 17.49 16.17
CA GLN A 26 -2.42 17.79 14.92
C GLN A 26 -1.21 16.87 14.71
N ILE A 27 -1.15 16.24 13.54
CA ILE A 27 -0.01 15.40 13.15
C ILE A 27 1.15 16.27 12.72
N VAL A 28 2.30 16.06 13.37
CA VAL A 28 3.53 16.85 13.14
C VAL A 28 4.74 15.98 12.77
N SER A 29 4.62 14.66 12.83
CA SER A 29 5.73 13.71 12.63
C SER A 29 5.52 12.89 11.36
N SER A 30 6.46 12.98 10.42
CA SER A 30 6.45 12.12 9.22
C SER A 30 6.59 10.64 9.54
N GLN A 31 7.36 10.29 10.57
CA GLN A 31 7.56 8.91 10.99
C GLN A 31 6.27 8.34 11.58
N PHE A 32 5.47 9.16 12.26
CA PHE A 32 4.17 8.74 12.75
C PHE A 32 3.19 8.46 11.61
N VAL A 33 3.20 9.29 10.55
CA VAL A 33 2.36 9.08 9.36
C VAL A 33 2.68 7.72 8.70
N GLU A 34 3.96 7.41 8.50
CA GLU A 34 4.37 6.11 7.95
C GLU A 34 4.00 4.96 8.90
N TYR A 35 4.34 5.07 10.19
CA TYR A 35 4.01 4.04 11.18
C TYR A 35 2.52 3.71 11.19
N ARG A 36 1.67 4.73 11.34
CA ARG A 36 0.21 4.56 11.38
C ARG A 36 -0.30 3.91 10.09
N ARG A 37 0.26 4.28 8.93
CA ARG A 37 -0.15 3.70 7.65
C ARG A 37 0.20 2.23 7.54
N PHE A 38 1.39 1.83 8.00
CA PHE A 38 1.81 0.43 8.02
C PHE A 38 0.89 -0.41 8.91
N GLU A 39 0.61 0.03 10.13
CA GLU A 39 -0.22 -0.73 11.08
C GLU A 39 -1.69 -0.83 10.63
N THR A 40 -2.25 0.23 10.06
CA THR A 40 -3.65 0.23 9.57
C THR A 40 -3.81 -0.40 8.18
N GLY A 41 -2.71 -0.69 7.49
CA GLY A 41 -2.73 -1.24 6.14
C GLY A 41 -2.74 -2.76 6.04
N LEU A 42 -2.43 -3.46 7.14
CA LEU A 42 -2.24 -4.93 7.16
C LEU A 42 -1.22 -5.43 6.11
N CYS A 43 -0.29 -4.58 5.68
CA CYS A 43 0.59 -4.88 4.55
C CYS A 43 1.40 -6.16 4.77
N ASP A 44 1.91 -6.39 5.98
CA ASP A 44 2.71 -7.58 6.31
C ASP A 44 1.92 -8.88 6.15
N ALA A 45 0.62 -8.85 6.45
CA ALA A 45 -0.27 -9.98 6.21
C ALA A 45 -0.47 -10.23 4.71
N TYR A 46 -0.62 -9.18 3.89
CA TYR A 46 -0.66 -9.33 2.43
C TYR A 46 0.66 -9.86 1.87
N GLY A 47 1.81 -9.40 2.38
CA GLY A 47 3.13 -9.89 1.98
C GLY A 47 3.29 -11.40 2.21
N CYS A 48 2.78 -11.91 3.33
CA CYS A 48 2.76 -13.35 3.62
C CYS A 48 1.94 -14.18 2.63
N CYS A 49 1.04 -13.56 1.87
CA CYS A 49 0.22 -14.22 0.86
C CYS A 49 0.86 -14.23 -0.54
N ILE A 50 1.97 -13.51 -0.75
CA ILE A 50 2.66 -13.47 -2.05
C ILE A 50 3.44 -14.78 -2.27
N TRP A 51 4.13 -15.25 -1.24
CA TRP A 51 4.97 -16.45 -1.30
C TRP A 51 4.47 -17.54 -0.35
N GLU A 52 3.48 -18.30 -0.81
CA GLU A 52 2.96 -19.45 -0.06
C GLU A 52 4.05 -20.51 0.13
N LEU A 53 4.30 -20.95 1.37
CA LEU A 53 5.37 -21.90 1.71
C LEU A 53 5.25 -23.26 0.99
N ALA A 54 4.06 -23.66 0.58
CA ALA A 54 3.86 -24.87 -0.22
C ALA A 54 4.49 -24.75 -1.62
N GLN A 55 4.55 -23.53 -2.17
CA GLN A 55 5.12 -23.22 -3.48
C GLN A 55 6.54 -22.64 -3.38
N PHE A 56 6.84 -21.95 -2.28
CA PHE A 56 8.12 -21.28 -1.97
C PHE A 56 8.68 -21.78 -0.62
N PRO A 57 9.19 -23.03 -0.56
CA PRO A 57 9.66 -23.62 0.70
C PRO A 57 10.99 -23.04 1.19
N ASP A 58 11.83 -22.47 0.31
CA ASP A 58 13.06 -21.77 0.72
C ASP A 58 12.78 -20.27 0.89
N GLU A 59 12.59 -19.87 2.14
CA GLU A 59 12.27 -18.48 2.46
C GLU A 59 13.39 -17.50 2.07
N LYS A 60 14.64 -17.98 1.86
CA LYS A 60 15.75 -17.14 1.40
C LYS A 60 15.52 -16.53 0.02
N GLU A 61 14.66 -17.13 -0.79
CA GLU A 61 14.31 -16.62 -2.12
C GLU A 61 13.58 -15.27 -2.08
N PHE A 62 12.89 -14.96 -0.98
CA PHE A 62 12.05 -13.77 -0.88
C PHE A 62 12.18 -12.97 0.43
N MET A 63 12.86 -13.50 1.45
CA MET A 63 12.91 -12.88 2.78
C MET A 63 13.40 -11.43 2.78
N GLN A 64 14.41 -11.12 1.96
CA GLN A 64 14.94 -9.75 1.84
C GLN A 64 14.00 -8.79 1.10
N ALA A 65 12.97 -9.32 0.45
CA ALA A 65 11.99 -8.59 -0.33
C ALA A 65 10.64 -8.49 0.40
N MET A 66 10.57 -8.82 1.69
CA MET A 66 9.31 -8.78 2.47
C MET A 66 8.71 -7.37 2.56
N ASP A 67 9.51 -6.31 2.33
CA ASP A 67 9.02 -4.94 2.18
C ASP A 67 8.14 -4.74 0.93
N ALA A 68 8.04 -5.74 0.04
CA ALA A 68 7.05 -5.87 -1.02
C ALA A 68 5.62 -5.62 -0.55
N ALA A 69 5.31 -5.98 0.69
CA ALA A 69 4.04 -5.70 1.37
C ALA A 69 3.63 -4.22 1.31
N ALA A 70 4.58 -3.29 1.45
CA ALA A 70 4.32 -1.85 1.50
C ALA A 70 3.66 -1.32 0.23
N PHE A 71 3.86 -2.01 -0.91
CA PHE A 71 3.18 -1.72 -2.16
C PHE A 71 1.66 -1.65 -1.98
N CYS A 72 1.06 -2.53 -1.17
CA CYS A 72 -0.40 -2.57 -1.01
C CYS A 72 -0.93 -1.25 -0.45
N ASN A 73 -0.25 -0.72 0.57
CA ASN A 73 -0.66 0.50 1.24
C ASN A 73 -0.59 1.69 0.29
N TYR A 74 0.58 1.91 -0.32
CA TYR A 74 0.76 3.06 -1.20
C TYR A 74 -0.04 2.93 -2.49
N ALA A 75 -0.14 1.74 -3.09
CA ALA A 75 -1.01 1.53 -4.24
C ALA A 75 -2.48 1.77 -3.88
N ASN A 76 -2.93 1.37 -2.70
CA ASN A 76 -4.26 1.68 -2.23
C ASN A 76 -4.45 3.20 -2.08
N ASP A 77 -3.53 3.91 -1.44
CA ASP A 77 -3.59 5.37 -1.25
C ASP A 77 -3.60 6.14 -2.59
N ILE A 78 -2.84 5.66 -3.58
CA ILE A 78 -2.83 6.22 -4.94
C ILE A 78 -4.18 6.00 -5.62
N MET A 79 -4.69 4.78 -5.58
CA MET A 79 -5.88 4.37 -6.32
C MET A 79 -7.18 4.81 -5.62
N SER A 80 -7.14 5.08 -4.32
CA SER A 80 -8.25 5.62 -3.55
C SER A 80 -8.28 7.16 -3.58
N PHE A 81 -7.17 7.83 -3.87
CA PHE A 81 -7.10 9.30 -3.86
C PHE A 81 -8.28 10.00 -4.53
N TYR A 82 -8.69 9.52 -5.73
CA TYR A 82 -9.81 10.10 -6.47
C TYR A 82 -11.14 10.02 -5.70
N LYS A 83 -11.50 8.84 -5.17
CA LYS A 83 -12.75 8.70 -4.40
C LYS A 83 -12.70 9.50 -3.10
N GLU A 84 -11.55 9.52 -2.44
CA GLU A 84 -11.37 10.23 -1.17
C GLU A 84 -11.56 11.73 -1.32
N VAL A 85 -11.00 12.32 -2.39
CA VAL A 85 -11.20 13.73 -2.71
C VAL A 85 -12.67 14.04 -3.02
N LEU A 86 -13.34 13.18 -3.78
CA LEU A 86 -14.77 13.36 -4.11
C LEU A 86 -15.69 13.26 -2.90
N GLU A 87 -15.36 12.37 -1.96
CA GLU A 87 -16.14 12.12 -0.74
C GLU A 87 -15.80 13.12 0.38
N GLY A 88 -14.77 13.95 0.18
CA GLY A 88 -14.30 14.89 1.20
C GLY A 88 -13.72 14.19 2.42
N GLU A 89 -13.19 12.98 2.24
CA GLU A 89 -12.54 12.23 3.32
C GLU A 89 -11.31 13.00 3.82
N THR A 90 -11.12 12.97 5.14
CA THR A 90 -10.00 13.63 5.83
C THR A 90 -9.19 12.63 6.63
N GLY A 91 -7.94 12.97 6.93
CA GLY A 91 -7.05 12.11 7.73
C GLY A 91 -6.52 10.88 6.99
N ASN A 92 -6.61 10.87 5.65
CA ASN A 92 -5.96 9.85 4.84
C ASN A 92 -4.44 10.09 4.75
N TYR A 93 -3.72 9.05 4.32
CA TYR A 93 -2.26 9.07 4.24
C TYR A 93 -1.70 10.23 3.40
N VAL A 94 -2.28 10.49 2.22
CA VAL A 94 -1.78 11.54 1.31
C VAL A 94 -1.94 12.93 1.95
N GLN A 95 -3.07 13.20 2.61
CA GLN A 95 -3.29 14.47 3.30
C GLN A 95 -2.37 14.64 4.50
N ASP A 96 -2.23 13.62 5.35
CA ASP A 96 -1.38 13.71 6.53
C ASP A 96 0.10 13.81 6.14
N ARG A 97 0.53 13.10 5.10
CA ARG A 97 1.86 13.25 4.51
C ARG A 97 2.06 14.63 3.90
N ALA A 98 1.04 15.21 3.25
CA ALA A 98 1.10 16.57 2.72
C ALA A 98 1.24 17.62 3.82
N LEU A 99 0.53 17.43 4.94
CA LEU A 99 0.58 18.31 6.11
C LEU A 99 2.00 18.38 6.70
N VAL A 100 2.60 17.22 7.00
CA VAL A 100 3.93 17.14 7.62
C VAL A 100 5.07 17.50 6.67
N SER A 101 4.88 17.36 5.36
CA SER A 101 5.88 17.73 4.35
C SER A 101 5.74 19.15 3.81
N HIS A 102 4.71 19.88 4.24
CA HIS A 102 4.36 21.22 3.75
C HIS A 102 4.21 21.27 2.22
N LYS A 103 3.57 20.24 1.64
CA LYS A 103 3.29 20.11 0.21
C LYS A 103 1.78 20.15 -0.05
N SER A 104 1.39 20.40 -1.30
CA SER A 104 0.00 20.18 -1.71
C SER A 104 -0.29 18.68 -1.85
N SER A 105 -1.54 18.27 -1.67
CA SER A 105 -1.95 16.86 -1.81
C SER A 105 -1.57 16.26 -3.17
N LEU A 106 -1.65 17.04 -4.25
CA LEU A 106 -1.26 16.57 -5.59
C LEU A 106 0.26 16.36 -5.71
N LYS A 107 1.08 17.25 -5.12
CA LYS A 107 2.53 17.06 -5.11
C LYS A 107 2.91 15.85 -4.25
N THR A 108 2.28 15.69 -3.10
CA THR A 108 2.47 14.52 -2.23
C THR A 108 2.04 13.24 -2.92
N LEU A 109 0.91 13.23 -3.65
CA LEU A 109 0.48 12.07 -4.43
C LEU A 109 1.56 11.66 -5.44
N ASN A 110 2.16 12.61 -6.15
CA ASN A 110 3.28 12.31 -7.05
C ASN A 110 4.48 11.73 -6.32
N ASP A 111 4.84 12.27 -5.14
CA ASP A 111 5.92 11.68 -4.32
C ASP A 111 5.59 10.21 -3.95
N VAL A 112 4.34 9.91 -3.56
CA VAL A 112 3.89 8.55 -3.22
C VAL A 112 3.94 7.63 -4.44
N ILE A 113 3.59 8.11 -5.62
CA ILE A 113 3.72 7.36 -6.89
C ILE A 113 5.19 7.03 -7.16
N GLU A 114 6.08 8.01 -7.07
CA GLU A 114 7.52 7.83 -7.28
C GLU A 114 8.11 6.83 -6.27
N ASP A 115 7.76 6.94 -4.99
CA ASP A 115 8.18 6.02 -3.94
C ASP A 115 7.66 4.60 -4.17
N THR A 116 6.42 4.46 -4.64
CA THR A 116 5.81 3.16 -4.95
C THR A 116 6.53 2.48 -6.11
N ILE A 117 6.83 3.23 -7.18
CA ILE A 117 7.60 2.72 -8.32
C ILE A 117 9.00 2.30 -7.86
N ALA A 118 9.69 3.14 -7.09
CA ALA A 118 11.01 2.84 -6.55
C ALA A 118 11.00 1.60 -5.64
N GLY A 119 9.93 1.41 -4.87
CA GLY A 119 9.69 0.22 -4.05
C GLY A 119 9.57 -1.05 -4.88
N VAL A 120 8.70 -1.04 -5.90
CA VAL A 120 8.51 -2.17 -6.82
C VAL A 120 9.82 -2.54 -7.51
N GLU A 121 10.55 -1.55 -8.03
CA GLU A 121 11.84 -1.79 -8.70
C GLU A 121 12.94 -2.28 -7.74
N ARG A 122 12.92 -1.87 -6.47
CA ARG A 122 13.81 -2.40 -5.44
C ARG A 122 13.51 -3.88 -5.18
N VAL A 123 12.24 -4.23 -4.97
CA VAL A 123 11.79 -5.62 -4.73
C VAL A 123 12.16 -6.52 -5.91
N ARG A 124 11.88 -6.09 -7.14
CA ARG A 124 12.27 -6.82 -8.37
C ARG A 124 13.78 -7.08 -8.45
N ARG A 125 14.61 -6.10 -8.09
CA ARG A 125 16.07 -6.26 -8.07
C ARG A 125 16.56 -7.24 -7.01
N ILE A 126 15.94 -7.24 -5.83
CA ILE A 126 16.28 -8.17 -4.74
C ILE A 126 15.94 -9.61 -5.15
N LEU A 127 14.76 -9.82 -5.73
CA LEU A 127 14.29 -11.14 -6.14
C LEU A 127 15.04 -11.69 -7.36
N GLY A 128 15.55 -10.81 -8.23
CA GLY A 128 16.17 -11.22 -9.48
C GLY A 128 15.15 -11.85 -10.44
N GLU A 129 15.62 -12.66 -11.38
CA GLU A 129 14.74 -13.41 -12.29
C GLU A 129 14.32 -14.74 -11.65
N GLY A 130 13.04 -15.10 -11.77
CA GLY A 130 12.53 -16.39 -11.32
C GLY A 130 11.14 -16.33 -10.69
N LYS A 131 10.68 -17.48 -10.21
CA LYS A 131 9.31 -17.69 -9.73
C LYS A 131 8.89 -16.74 -8.60
N ALA A 132 9.82 -16.37 -7.71
CA ALA A 132 9.52 -15.47 -6.60
C ALA A 132 9.18 -14.05 -7.10
N ARG A 133 9.90 -13.57 -8.12
CA ARG A 133 9.56 -12.31 -8.80
C ARG A 133 8.28 -12.45 -9.61
N ASP A 134 8.07 -13.54 -10.33
CA ASP A 134 6.84 -13.76 -11.11
C ASP A 134 5.59 -13.71 -10.22
N ALA A 135 5.67 -14.27 -9.00
CA ALA A 135 4.61 -14.20 -8.00
C ALA A 135 4.38 -12.76 -7.52
N TYR A 136 5.44 -12.01 -7.24
CA TYR A 136 5.33 -10.59 -6.87
C TYR A 136 4.73 -9.72 -7.99
N ASP A 137 5.19 -9.90 -9.23
CA ASP A 137 4.68 -9.16 -10.39
C ASP A 137 3.21 -9.52 -10.66
N SER A 138 2.82 -10.78 -10.48
CA SER A 138 1.43 -11.23 -10.54
C SER A 138 0.57 -10.59 -9.43
N PHE A 139 1.11 -10.48 -8.21
CA PHE A 139 0.46 -9.81 -7.10
C PHE A 139 0.24 -8.32 -7.38
N VAL A 140 1.27 -7.60 -7.82
CA VAL A 140 1.20 -6.18 -8.20
C VAL A 140 0.14 -5.96 -9.28
N ALA A 141 0.17 -6.75 -10.35
CA ALA A 141 -0.79 -6.64 -11.45
C ALA A 141 -2.22 -6.94 -10.99
N GLY A 142 -2.40 -8.00 -10.19
CA GLY A 142 -3.70 -8.38 -9.62
C GLY A 142 -4.29 -7.32 -8.71
N TYR A 143 -3.46 -6.70 -7.86
CA TYR A 143 -3.89 -5.65 -6.95
C TYR A 143 -4.33 -4.38 -7.69
N VAL A 144 -3.60 -3.97 -8.74
CA VAL A 144 -4.00 -2.87 -9.62
C VAL A 144 -5.31 -3.21 -10.35
N ALA A 145 -5.42 -4.42 -10.91
CA ALA A 145 -6.62 -4.86 -11.58
C ALA A 145 -7.84 -4.87 -10.64
N PHE A 146 -7.69 -5.30 -9.39
CA PHE A 146 -8.74 -5.23 -8.38
C PHE A 146 -9.25 -3.79 -8.18
N HIS A 147 -8.35 -2.81 -8.03
CA HIS A 147 -8.75 -1.42 -7.83
C HIS A 147 -9.45 -0.83 -9.06
N VAL A 148 -8.91 -1.08 -10.26
CA VAL A 148 -9.49 -0.58 -11.52
C VAL A 148 -10.88 -1.13 -11.78
N ASN A 149 -11.13 -2.40 -11.45
CA ASN A 149 -12.41 -3.05 -11.71
C ASN A 149 -13.44 -2.89 -10.56
N SER A 150 -13.02 -2.41 -9.40
CA SER A 150 -13.91 -2.21 -8.27
C SER A 150 -14.63 -0.85 -8.35
N THR A 151 -15.95 -0.88 -8.25
CA THR A 151 -16.79 0.33 -8.27
C THR A 151 -16.51 1.26 -7.08
N ARG A 152 -15.96 0.72 -5.98
CA ARG A 152 -15.61 1.48 -4.77
C ARG A 152 -14.66 2.65 -5.06
N TYR A 153 -13.68 2.46 -5.95
CA TYR A 153 -12.64 3.46 -6.20
C TYR A 153 -13.01 4.48 -7.26
N ARG A 154 -14.14 4.26 -7.97
CA ARG A 154 -14.65 5.16 -9.02
C ARG A 154 -13.65 5.49 -10.13
N LEU A 155 -12.64 4.64 -10.34
CA LEU A 155 -11.61 4.88 -11.35
C LEU A 155 -12.15 4.80 -12.78
N ALA A 156 -13.28 4.11 -12.99
CA ALA A 156 -14.00 4.11 -14.26
C ALA A 156 -14.39 5.54 -14.71
N ASP A 157 -14.66 6.44 -13.76
CA ASP A 157 -15.04 7.83 -14.06
C ASP A 157 -13.91 8.57 -14.80
N ILE A 158 -12.65 8.28 -14.47
CA ILE A 158 -11.47 8.95 -15.06
C ILE A 158 -10.82 8.14 -16.19
N ILE A 159 -10.87 6.81 -16.13
CA ILE A 159 -10.38 5.93 -17.19
C ILE A 159 -11.32 5.99 -18.41
N GLY A 160 -12.63 6.11 -18.19
CA GLY A 160 -13.61 6.33 -19.25
C GLY A 160 -13.42 7.67 -19.97
N MET A 161 -13.02 8.72 -19.25
CA MET A 161 -12.73 10.05 -19.83
C MET A 161 -11.50 10.05 -20.75
N THR A 162 -10.54 9.14 -20.54
CA THR A 162 -9.31 9.04 -21.36
C THR A 162 -9.45 8.11 -22.56
N ARG A 163 -10.52 7.32 -22.64
CA ARG A 163 -10.86 6.46 -23.80
C ARG A 163 -11.84 7.12 -24.78
N GLY A 164 -12.16 8.39 -24.57
CA GLY A 164 -13.00 9.19 -25.46
C GLY A 164 -12.16 10.04 -26.42
N GLU A 165 -11.50 9.40 -27.39
CA GLU A 165 -11.16 9.93 -28.72
C GLU A 165 -11.24 8.80 -29.75
#